data_AF-A0A524FTI2-F1
#
_entry.id   AF-A0A524FTI2-F1
#
_cell.length_a   1.000
_cell.length_b   1.000
_cell.length_c   1.000
_cell.angle_alpha   90.00
_cell.angle_beta   90.00
_cell.angle_gamma   90.00
#
_symmetry.space_group_name_H-M   'P 1'
#
loop_
_entity.id
_entity.type
_entity.pdbx_description
1 polymer ?
#
loop_
_entity_poly.entity_id
_entity_poly.type
_entity_poly.pdbx_seq_one_letter_code
_entity_poly.pdbx_strand_id
1 'polypeptide(L)'
;MVIELGKDPWILIGLTLAELFLLLIPAIIASRVENTSIKDELEFMGIKKTEDSISKIFLKITIGIILGFVFFFISGYIAIIFRNWIVEKIFGKRFVKEGQQGSISTEPMKYSPIQIIIIIILQFMIVALCEEAFFRGFIIKKMEKRVNTVSGILFSSMCFAIYHTPPFLVPITTIITYFGYFFTFGILLSIIFKFFKNSLILCIIAHGLFNVLIIIF
;
A
#
# COMPACT_ATOMS: atom_id res chain seq x y z
N MET A 1 -20.63 10.34 -8.47
CA MET A 1 -19.70 11.48 -8.58
C MET A 1 -18.30 10.89 -8.46
N VAL A 2 -17.45 11.08 -9.46
CA VAL A 2 -16.06 10.60 -9.41
C VAL A 2 -15.27 11.60 -8.56
N ILE A 3 -14.58 11.13 -7.52
CA ILE A 3 -13.66 11.98 -6.78
C ILE A 3 -12.36 12.03 -7.60
N GLU A 4 -12.03 13.19 -8.12
CA GLU A 4 -10.85 13.41 -8.95
C GLU A 4 -9.77 14.11 -8.13
N LEU A 5 -9.05 13.34 -7.30
CA LEU A 5 -7.94 13.87 -6.50
C LEU A 5 -6.73 14.27 -7.36
N GLY A 6 -6.57 13.66 -8.55
CA GLY A 6 -5.49 13.95 -9.49
C GLY A 6 -5.64 15.27 -10.27
N LYS A 7 -6.77 16.00 -10.14
CA LYS A 7 -7.00 17.27 -10.87
C LYS A 7 -6.09 18.41 -10.41
N ASP A 8 -5.79 18.47 -9.11
CA ASP A 8 -4.84 19.44 -8.55
C ASP A 8 -3.68 18.70 -7.88
N PRO A 9 -2.46 18.74 -8.45
CA PRO A 9 -1.28 18.10 -7.88
C PRO A 9 -0.99 18.53 -6.45
N TRP A 10 -1.31 19.78 -6.08
CA TRP A 10 -1.05 20.31 -4.74
C TRP A 10 -2.02 19.74 -3.71
N ILE A 11 -3.27 19.49 -4.10
CA ILE A 11 -4.24 18.79 -3.25
C ILE A 11 -3.76 17.35 -3.02
N LEU A 12 -3.33 16.65 -4.07
CA LEU A 12 -2.80 15.30 -3.92
C LEU A 12 -1.56 15.26 -3.01
N ILE A 13 -0.62 16.18 -3.19
CA ILE A 13 0.56 16.34 -2.32
C ILE A 13 0.13 16.57 -0.87
N GLY A 14 -0.82 17.48 -0.62
CA GLY A 14 -1.32 17.76 0.72
C GLY A 14 -1.99 16.54 1.37
N LEU A 15 -2.83 15.83 0.61
CA LEU A 15 -3.50 14.61 1.08
C LEU A 15 -2.52 13.46 1.33
N THR A 16 -1.42 13.39 0.57
CA THR A 16 -0.38 12.36 0.78
C THR A 16 0.23 12.47 2.18
N LEU A 17 0.28 13.66 2.78
CA LEU A 17 0.76 13.82 4.15
C LEU A 17 -0.18 13.19 5.19
N ALA A 18 -1.45 12.95 4.86
CA ALA A 18 -2.37 12.25 5.74
C ALA A 18 -1.97 10.79 5.99
N GLU A 19 -1.13 10.20 5.12
CA GLU A 19 -0.55 8.86 5.32
C GLU A 19 0.28 8.77 6.61
N LEU A 20 0.82 9.89 7.10
CA LEU A 20 1.50 9.92 8.40
C LEU A 20 0.59 9.46 9.55
N PHE A 21 -0.74 9.57 9.40
CA PHE A 21 -1.68 9.04 10.38
C PHE A 21 -1.67 7.51 10.48
N LEU A 22 -1.38 6.79 9.40
CA LEU A 22 -1.19 5.33 9.46
C LEU A 22 0.00 4.92 10.32
N LEU A 23 0.99 5.81 10.44
CA LEU A 23 2.14 5.57 11.31
C LEU A 23 1.85 6.05 12.75
N LEU A 24 1.38 7.28 12.90
CA LEU A 24 1.29 7.96 14.20
C LEU A 24 0.12 7.46 15.05
N ILE A 25 -1.08 7.30 14.47
CA ILE A 25 -2.28 6.95 15.25
C ILE A 25 -2.14 5.56 15.87
N PRO A 26 -1.77 4.50 15.12
CA PRO A 26 -1.61 3.16 15.70
C PRO A 26 -0.50 3.12 16.76
N ALA A 27 0.61 3.83 16.55
CA ALA A 27 1.69 3.91 17.53
C ALA A 27 1.23 4.58 18.83
N ILE A 28 0.48 5.68 18.75
CA ILE A 28 -0.08 6.37 19.93
C ILE A 28 -1.10 5.49 20.66
N ILE A 29 -2.01 4.85 19.93
CA ILE A 29 -3.02 3.97 20.55
C ILE A 29 -2.33 2.78 21.23
N ALA A 30 -1.42 2.12 20.53
CA ALA A 30 -0.69 0.97 21.06
C ALA A 30 0.15 1.35 22.28
N SER A 31 0.82 2.51 22.27
CA SER A 31 1.63 2.95 23.41
C SER A 31 0.78 3.14 24.67
N ARG A 32 -0.46 3.62 24.51
CA ARG A 32 -1.41 3.77 25.62
C ARG A 32 -1.97 2.44 26.10
N VAL A 33 -2.27 1.51 25.18
CA VAL A 33 -2.84 0.20 25.51
C VAL A 33 -1.81 -0.74 26.13
N GLU A 34 -0.57 -0.71 25.64
CA GLU A 34 0.51 -1.62 26.04
C GLU A 34 1.44 -1.01 27.10
N ASN A 35 1.19 0.23 27.54
CA ASN A 35 2.02 0.98 28.49
C ASN A 35 3.51 1.08 28.06
N THR A 36 3.74 1.24 26.76
CA THR A 36 5.06 1.46 26.15
C THR A 36 5.23 2.93 25.71
N SER A 37 6.44 3.35 25.32
CA SER A 37 6.60 4.66 24.72
C SER A 37 6.21 4.65 23.23
N ILE A 38 5.78 5.80 22.69
CA ILE A 38 5.49 5.93 21.25
C ILE A 38 6.72 5.56 20.40
N LYS A 39 7.92 5.90 20.89
CA LYS A 39 9.18 5.55 20.23
C LYS A 39 9.34 4.04 20.11
N ASP A 40 9.05 3.29 21.18
CA ASP A 40 9.16 1.82 21.17
C ASP A 40 8.17 1.21 20.16
N GLU A 41 6.96 1.77 20.06
CA GLU A 41 5.98 1.33 19.06
C GLU A 41 6.43 1.65 17.63
N LEU A 42 6.99 2.84 17.37
CA LEU A 42 7.54 3.19 16.06
C LEU A 42 8.72 2.29 15.67
N GLU A 43 9.62 1.99 16.62
CA GLU A 43 10.72 1.04 16.40
C GLU A 43 10.20 -0.39 16.17
N PHE A 44 9.13 -0.79 16.87
CA PHE A 44 8.45 -2.06 16.67
C PHE A 44 7.82 -2.17 15.27
N MET A 45 7.18 -1.08 14.81
CA MET A 45 6.68 -0.91 13.45
C MET A 45 7.81 -0.91 12.41
N GLY A 46 9.07 -0.82 12.84
CA GLY A 46 10.26 -0.95 12.01
C GLY A 46 10.88 0.37 11.60
N ILE A 47 10.44 1.49 12.17
CA ILE A 47 11.09 2.80 12.05
C ILE A 47 12.29 2.83 13.01
N LYS A 48 13.34 2.11 12.64
CA LYS A 48 14.60 2.09 13.37
C LYS A 48 15.78 2.06 12.42
N LYS A 49 16.95 2.44 12.93
CA LYS A 49 18.19 2.31 12.17
C LYS A 49 18.43 0.84 11.84
N THR A 50 18.71 0.54 10.58
CA THR A 50 19.08 -0.82 10.18
C THR A 50 20.49 -1.16 10.67
N GLU A 51 20.68 -2.38 11.12
CA GLU A 51 21.99 -2.97 11.47
C GLU A 51 22.62 -3.69 10.28
N ASP A 52 21.95 -3.71 9.12
CA ASP A 52 22.45 -4.34 7.92
C ASP A 52 23.73 -3.67 7.41
N SER A 53 24.66 -4.48 6.89
CA SER A 53 25.81 -3.97 6.13
C SER A 53 25.33 -3.25 4.87
N ILE A 54 26.14 -2.30 4.39
CA ILE A 54 25.86 -1.55 3.15
C ILE A 54 25.57 -2.49 1.97
N SER A 55 26.32 -3.60 1.85
CA SER A 55 26.09 -4.61 0.81
C SER A 55 24.72 -5.27 0.89
N LYS A 56 24.22 -5.58 2.09
CA LYS A 56 22.88 -6.14 2.29
C LYS A 56 21.79 -5.11 2.00
N ILE A 57 22.00 -3.85 2.38
CA ILE A 57 21.09 -2.75 2.05
C ILE A 57 20.99 -2.60 0.53
N PHE A 58 22.14 -2.55 -0.16
CA PHE A 58 22.18 -2.47 -1.62
C PHE A 58 21.44 -3.65 -2.28
N LEU A 59 21.69 -4.87 -1.82
CA LEU A 59 20.98 -6.05 -2.32
C LEU A 59 19.46 -5.95 -2.11
N LYS A 60 19.00 -5.50 -0.94
CA LYS A 60 17.58 -5.31 -0.65
C LYS A 60 16.94 -4.26 -1.56
N ILE A 61 17.64 -3.16 -1.83
CA ILE A 61 17.19 -2.12 -2.75
C ILE A 61 17.09 -2.70 -4.17
N THR A 62 18.11 -3.39 -4.66
CA THR A 62 18.10 -3.99 -5.99
C THR A 62 16.97 -5.00 -6.17
N ILE A 63 16.78 -5.88 -5.19
CA ILE A 63 15.65 -6.84 -5.21
C ILE A 63 14.31 -6.10 -5.16
N GLY A 64 14.19 -5.07 -4.31
CA GLY A 64 13.00 -4.23 -4.24
C GLY A 64 12.66 -3.58 -5.58
N ILE A 65 13.66 -3.05 -6.29
CA ILE A 65 13.48 -2.45 -7.63
C ILE A 65 12.97 -3.51 -8.62
N ILE A 66 13.61 -4.69 -8.65
CA ILE A 66 13.17 -5.79 -9.53
C ILE A 66 11.72 -6.17 -9.23
N LEU A 67 11.35 -6.31 -7.96
CA LEU A 67 9.99 -6.65 -7.55
C LEU A 67 8.99 -5.54 -7.90
N GLY A 68 9.36 -4.27 -7.77
CA GLY A 68 8.51 -3.15 -8.18
C GLY A 68 8.19 -3.16 -9.68
N PHE A 69 9.18 -3.45 -10.53
CA PHE A 69 8.93 -3.66 -11.96
C PHE A 69 8.07 -4.90 -12.23
N VAL A 70 8.34 -6.02 -11.55
CA VAL A 70 7.51 -7.22 -11.67
C VAL A 70 6.06 -6.91 -11.31
N PHE A 71 5.84 -6.20 -10.19
CA PHE A 71 4.52 -5.74 -9.76
C PHE A 71 3.83 -4.89 -10.83
N PHE A 72 4.53 -3.93 -11.41
CA PHE A 72 4.00 -3.12 -12.50
C PHE A 72 3.51 -3.99 -13.67
N PHE A 73 4.34 -4.91 -14.17
CA PHE A 73 3.96 -5.77 -15.30
C PHE A 73 2.83 -6.75 -14.98
N ILE A 74 2.79 -7.32 -13.77
CA ILE A 74 1.73 -8.27 -13.39
C ILE A 74 0.42 -7.58 -12.98
N SER A 75 0.46 -6.31 -12.59
CA SER A 75 -0.70 -5.58 -12.05
C SER A 75 -1.89 -5.58 -13.01
N GLY A 76 -1.64 -5.33 -14.30
CA GLY A 76 -2.68 -5.36 -15.34
C GLY A 76 -3.35 -6.73 -15.46
N TYR A 77 -2.57 -7.81 -15.39
CA TYR A 77 -3.10 -9.17 -15.43
C TYR A 77 -3.92 -9.48 -14.17
N ILE A 78 -3.45 -9.11 -12.98
CA ILE A 78 -4.20 -9.27 -11.72
C ILE A 78 -5.54 -8.51 -11.82
N ALA A 79 -5.50 -7.26 -12.28
CA ALA A 79 -6.70 -6.46 -12.45
C ALA A 79 -7.69 -7.10 -13.43
N ILE A 80 -7.22 -7.60 -14.58
CA ILE A 80 -8.07 -8.29 -15.56
C ILE A 80 -8.68 -9.56 -14.97
N ILE A 81 -7.91 -10.39 -14.26
CA ILE A 81 -8.42 -11.62 -13.64
C ILE A 81 -9.54 -11.30 -12.66
N PHE A 82 -9.32 -10.41 -11.69
CA PHE A 82 -10.35 -10.12 -10.70
C PHE A 82 -11.54 -9.39 -11.30
N ARG A 83 -11.30 -8.34 -12.09
CA ARG A 83 -12.39 -7.52 -12.63
C ARG A 83 -13.18 -8.26 -13.71
N ASN A 84 -12.52 -8.79 -14.73
CA ASN A 84 -13.18 -9.31 -15.92
C ASN A 84 -13.51 -10.80 -15.82
N TRP A 85 -12.71 -11.60 -15.10
CA TRP A 85 -12.95 -13.05 -15.04
C TRP A 85 -13.75 -13.45 -13.81
N ILE A 86 -13.66 -12.70 -12.71
CA ILE A 86 -14.39 -12.99 -11.48
C ILE A 86 -15.60 -12.06 -11.36
N VAL A 87 -15.39 -10.76 -11.19
CA VAL A 87 -16.49 -9.82 -10.87
C VAL A 87 -17.46 -9.66 -12.04
N GLU A 88 -16.98 -9.47 -13.27
CA GLU A 88 -17.85 -9.35 -14.46
C GLU A 88 -18.66 -10.63 -14.70
N LYS A 89 -18.09 -11.81 -14.42
CA LYS A 89 -18.79 -13.09 -14.61
C LYS A 89 -19.88 -13.31 -13.56
N ILE A 90 -19.64 -12.87 -12.32
CA ILE A 90 -20.60 -13.04 -11.21
C ILE A 90 -21.68 -11.95 -11.22
N PHE A 91 -21.30 -10.69 -11.48
CA PHE A 91 -22.18 -9.52 -11.31
C PHE A 91 -22.52 -8.79 -12.63
N GLY A 92 -21.88 -9.15 -13.74
CA GLY A 92 -22.13 -8.58 -15.05
C GLY A 92 -21.32 -7.31 -15.37
N LYS A 93 -21.29 -6.96 -16.68
CA LYS A 93 -20.56 -5.80 -17.22
C LYS A 93 -21.00 -4.47 -16.64
N ARG A 94 -22.30 -4.31 -16.37
CA ARG A 94 -22.85 -3.07 -15.80
C ARG A 94 -22.27 -2.80 -14.42
N PHE A 95 -22.20 -3.83 -13.57
CA PHE A 95 -21.66 -3.72 -12.21
C PHE A 95 -20.19 -3.27 -12.23
N VAL A 96 -19.37 -3.90 -13.08
CA VAL A 96 -17.96 -3.52 -13.24
C VAL A 96 -17.82 -2.07 -13.74
N LYS A 97 -18.63 -1.66 -14.73
CA LYS A 97 -18.61 -0.28 -15.23
C LYS A 97 -18.97 0.73 -14.15
N GLU A 98 -19.99 0.44 -13.34
CA GLU A 98 -20.35 1.28 -12.18
C GLU A 98 -19.21 1.32 -11.14
N GLY A 99 -18.55 0.19 -10.89
CA GLY A 99 -17.40 0.11 -9.99
C GLY A 99 -16.18 0.92 -10.47
N GLN A 100 -15.90 0.89 -11.78
CA GLN A 100 -14.85 1.72 -12.40
C GLN A 100 -15.21 3.21 -12.37
N GLN A 101 -16.48 3.57 -12.59
CA GLN A 101 -16.92 4.96 -12.51
C GLN A 101 -16.94 5.49 -11.07
N GLY A 102 -17.05 4.62 -10.07
CA GLY A 102 -17.01 5.00 -8.66
C GLY A 102 -15.60 5.08 -8.07
N SER A 103 -14.54 4.72 -8.82
CA SER A 103 -13.17 4.77 -8.29
C SER A 103 -12.66 6.20 -8.14
N ILE A 104 -11.82 6.43 -7.14
CA ILE A 104 -11.11 7.69 -6.96
C ILE A 104 -10.00 7.74 -8.00
N SER A 105 -9.99 8.78 -8.84
CA SER A 105 -8.90 8.98 -9.79
C SER A 105 -7.80 9.80 -9.16
N THR A 106 -6.61 9.19 -9.06
CA THR A 106 -5.35 9.88 -8.74
C THR A 106 -4.55 10.21 -10.00
N GLU A 107 -5.08 9.87 -11.18
CA GLU A 107 -4.43 10.17 -12.45
C GLU A 107 -4.49 11.67 -12.76
N PRO A 108 -3.37 12.28 -13.13
CA PRO A 108 -3.25 13.70 -13.42
C PRO A 108 -2.84 13.90 -14.88
N MET A 109 -3.72 14.48 -15.69
CA MET A 109 -3.29 14.90 -17.02
C MET A 109 -2.56 16.25 -16.91
N LYS A 110 -1.21 16.18 -16.75
CA LYS A 110 -0.17 17.24 -16.85
C LYS A 110 0.48 17.66 -15.53
N TYR A 111 1.45 16.87 -15.06
CA TYR A 111 2.42 17.33 -14.07
C TYR A 111 3.59 18.08 -14.70
N SER A 112 4.05 19.14 -14.04
CA SER A 112 5.36 19.72 -14.29
C SER A 112 6.48 18.79 -13.79
N PRO A 113 7.70 18.85 -14.35
CA PRO A 113 8.82 18.02 -13.89
C PRO A 113 9.08 18.09 -12.39
N ILE A 114 8.91 19.27 -11.78
CA ILE A 114 9.11 19.44 -10.33
C ILE A 114 8.04 18.73 -9.50
N GLN A 115 6.79 18.72 -9.96
CA GLN A 115 5.69 17.99 -9.30
C GLN A 115 5.93 16.47 -9.37
N ILE A 116 6.43 15.97 -10.51
CA ILE A 116 6.80 14.55 -10.65
C ILE A 116 7.88 14.19 -9.63
N ILE A 117 8.93 15.00 -9.50
CA ILE A 117 10.00 14.75 -8.52
C ILE A 117 9.44 14.74 -7.09
N ILE A 118 8.60 15.70 -6.73
CA ILE A 118 7.96 15.77 -5.41
C ILE A 118 7.13 14.50 -5.16
N ILE A 119 6.30 14.10 -6.10
CA ILE A 119 5.44 12.92 -5.98
C ILE A 119 6.29 11.65 -5.82
N ILE A 120 7.34 11.48 -6.62
CA ILE A 120 8.26 10.34 -6.47
C ILE A 120 8.82 10.28 -5.05
N ILE A 121 9.33 11.40 -4.53
CA ILE A 121 9.87 11.45 -3.16
C ILE A 121 8.79 11.07 -2.14
N LEU A 122 7.58 11.61 -2.27
CA LEU A 122 6.47 11.33 -1.36
C LEU A 122 6.02 9.87 -1.42
N GLN A 123 6.01 9.25 -2.61
CA GLN A 123 5.63 7.84 -2.75
C GLN A 123 6.56 6.90 -1.98
N PHE A 124 7.87 7.20 -1.92
CA PHE A 124 8.81 6.39 -1.13
C PHE A 124 8.86 6.78 0.34
N MET A 125 8.96 8.09 0.62
CA MET A 125 9.25 8.59 1.98
C MET A 125 8.03 8.69 2.88
N ILE A 126 6.84 8.84 2.30
CA ILE A 126 5.60 9.03 3.04
C ILE A 126 4.68 7.83 2.80
N VAL A 127 4.21 7.62 1.57
CA VAL A 127 3.20 6.60 1.24
C VAL A 127 3.72 5.20 1.57
N ALA A 128 4.71 4.71 0.83
CA ALA A 128 5.22 3.36 1.01
C ALA A 128 5.79 3.15 2.41
N LEU A 129 6.50 4.13 2.98
CA LEU A 129 7.03 4.02 4.34
C LEU A 129 5.92 3.83 5.38
N CYS A 130 4.89 4.69 5.37
CA CYS A 130 3.82 4.64 6.37
C CYS A 130 2.94 3.40 6.19
N GLU A 131 2.57 3.09 4.95
CA GLU A 131 1.77 1.90 4.66
C GLU A 131 2.51 0.61 5.01
N GLU A 132 3.76 0.44 4.58
CA GLU A 132 4.52 -0.77 4.90
C GLU A 132 4.77 -0.90 6.41
N ALA A 133 5.10 0.19 7.09
CA ALA A 133 5.27 0.19 8.55
C ALA A 133 3.97 -0.19 9.26
N PHE A 134 2.81 0.27 8.79
CA PHE A 134 1.53 -0.08 9.39
C PHE A 134 1.10 -1.51 9.05
N PHE A 135 0.90 -1.83 7.77
CA PHE A 135 0.36 -3.13 7.39
C PHE A 135 1.32 -4.27 7.76
N ARG A 136 2.62 -4.13 7.49
CA ARG A 136 3.60 -5.22 7.69
C ARG A 136 4.27 -5.09 9.05
N GLY A 137 4.75 -3.90 9.37
CA GLY A 137 5.44 -3.63 10.63
C GLY A 137 4.53 -3.76 11.85
N PHE A 138 3.31 -3.24 11.80
CA PHE A 138 2.37 -3.24 12.92
C PHE A 138 1.42 -4.43 12.89
N ILE A 139 0.52 -4.50 11.90
CA ILE A 139 -0.59 -5.46 11.89
C ILE A 139 -0.05 -6.90 11.89
N ILE A 140 0.80 -7.26 10.92
CA ILE A 140 1.33 -8.63 10.83
C ILE A 140 2.08 -9.00 12.11
N LYS A 141 2.99 -8.17 12.61
CA LYS A 141 3.79 -8.51 13.80
C LYS A 141 2.95 -8.61 15.07
N LYS A 142 1.99 -7.69 15.30
CA LYS A 142 1.10 -7.77 16.47
C LYS A 142 0.21 -9.01 16.38
N MET A 143 -0.27 -9.35 15.19
CA MET A 143 -1.10 -10.55 15.00
C MET A 143 -0.31 -11.84 15.12
N GLU A 144 0.92 -11.88 14.62
CA GLU A 144 1.83 -13.01 14.75
C GLU A 144 2.14 -13.32 16.22
N LYS A 145 2.30 -12.30 17.07
CA LYS A 145 2.47 -12.46 18.53
C LYS A 145 1.26 -13.06 19.24
N ARG A 146 0.04 -12.86 18.72
CA ARG A 146 -1.22 -13.26 19.39
C ARG A 146 -1.87 -14.51 18.81
N VAL A 147 -1.68 -14.77 17.51
CA VAL A 147 -2.40 -15.81 16.77
C VAL A 147 -1.42 -16.66 15.96
N ASN A 148 -1.08 -16.24 14.74
CA ASN A 148 -0.05 -16.86 13.90
C ASN A 148 0.24 -15.97 12.68
N THR A 149 1.33 -16.26 11.97
CA THR A 149 1.79 -15.51 10.80
C THR A 149 0.76 -15.48 9.66
N VAL A 150 0.11 -16.62 9.37
CA VAL A 150 -0.86 -16.73 8.26
C VAL A 150 -2.06 -15.81 8.50
N SER A 151 -2.60 -15.83 9.71
CA SER A 151 -3.72 -14.95 10.10
C SER A 151 -3.31 -13.48 10.03
N GLY A 152 -2.08 -13.14 10.45
CA GLY A 152 -1.52 -11.80 10.30
C GLY A 152 -1.44 -11.34 8.84
N ILE A 153 -0.97 -12.21 7.94
CA ILE A 153 -0.89 -11.93 6.49
C ILE A 153 -2.29 -11.70 5.91
N LEU A 154 -3.26 -12.59 6.20
CA LEU A 154 -4.61 -12.50 5.66
C LEU A 154 -5.33 -11.25 6.18
N PHE A 155 -5.24 -10.98 7.48
CA PHE A 155 -5.87 -9.82 8.09
C PHE A 155 -5.25 -8.50 7.62
N SER A 156 -3.91 -8.43 7.53
CA SER A 156 -3.23 -7.26 6.97
C SER A 156 -3.65 -7.00 5.53
N SER A 157 -3.74 -8.05 4.70
CA SER A 157 -4.12 -7.92 3.29
C SER A 157 -5.59 -7.50 3.11
N MET A 158 -6.47 -7.97 3.99
CA MET A 158 -7.87 -7.52 4.07
C MET A 158 -7.94 -6.04 4.40
N CYS A 159 -7.21 -5.60 5.43
CA CYS A 159 -7.15 -4.19 5.83
C CYS A 159 -6.57 -3.32 4.70
N PHE A 160 -5.53 -3.79 4.01
CA PHE A 160 -4.91 -3.12 2.87
C PHE A 160 -5.92 -2.93 1.72
N ALA A 161 -6.69 -3.97 1.39
CA ALA A 161 -7.70 -3.89 0.35
C ALA A 161 -8.83 -2.89 0.68
N ILE A 162 -9.30 -2.91 1.93
CA ILE A 162 -10.31 -1.97 2.42
C ILE A 162 -9.76 -0.55 2.44
N TYR A 163 -8.51 -0.35 2.84
CA TYR A 163 -7.85 0.96 2.84
C TYR A 163 -7.85 1.60 1.44
N HIS A 164 -7.56 0.79 0.41
CA HIS A 164 -7.53 1.23 -0.98
C HIS A 164 -8.93 1.30 -1.64
N THR A 165 -9.95 0.77 -0.96
CA THR A 165 -11.35 0.89 -1.37
C THR A 165 -12.19 1.38 -0.19
N PRO A 166 -11.89 2.58 0.35
CA PRO A 166 -12.36 3.02 1.64
C PRO A 166 -13.90 3.04 1.69
N PRO A 167 -14.52 2.24 2.58
CA PRO A 167 -15.96 2.29 2.79
C PRO A 167 -16.38 3.73 3.06
N PHE A 168 -17.56 4.13 2.61
CA PHE A 168 -18.13 5.49 2.71
C PHE A 168 -17.56 6.53 1.73
N LEU A 169 -16.39 6.32 1.13
CA LEU A 169 -15.85 7.21 0.08
C LEU A 169 -16.11 6.69 -1.33
N VAL A 170 -16.17 5.36 -1.50
CA VAL A 170 -16.47 4.72 -2.79
C VAL A 170 -17.69 3.81 -2.68
N PRO A 171 -18.46 3.60 -3.77
CA PRO A 171 -19.61 2.71 -3.74
C PRO A 171 -19.17 1.25 -3.56
N ILE A 172 -20.08 0.41 -3.04
CA ILE A 172 -19.83 -1.02 -2.84
C ILE A 172 -19.41 -1.74 -4.15
N THR A 173 -19.89 -1.26 -5.30
CA THR A 173 -19.49 -1.76 -6.62
C THR A 173 -18.00 -1.56 -6.88
N THR A 174 -17.44 -0.41 -6.50
CA THR A 174 -16.00 -0.13 -6.57
C THR A 174 -15.22 -1.03 -5.62
N ILE A 175 -15.69 -1.17 -4.38
CA ILE A 175 -15.06 -2.05 -3.39
C ILE A 175 -14.95 -3.47 -3.96
N ILE A 176 -16.06 -4.08 -4.35
CA ILE A 176 -16.07 -5.45 -4.87
C ILE A 176 -15.23 -5.58 -6.15
N THR A 177 -15.25 -4.57 -7.02
CA THR A 177 -14.50 -4.58 -8.29
C THR A 177 -12.99 -4.62 -8.09
N TYR A 178 -12.47 -3.89 -7.10
CA TYR A 178 -11.04 -3.73 -6.87
C TYR A 178 -10.50 -4.48 -5.65
N PHE A 179 -11.37 -5.04 -4.80
CA PHE A 179 -10.97 -5.73 -3.56
C PHE A 179 -9.94 -6.82 -3.83
N GLY A 180 -10.20 -7.70 -4.80
CA GLY A 180 -9.30 -8.81 -5.12
C GLY A 180 -7.93 -8.36 -5.65
N TYR A 181 -7.88 -7.24 -6.38
CA TYR A 181 -6.65 -6.64 -6.86
C TYR A 181 -5.77 -6.16 -5.69
N PHE A 182 -6.31 -5.31 -4.82
CA PHE A 182 -5.55 -4.79 -3.67
C PHE A 182 -5.26 -5.86 -2.63
N PHE A 183 -6.18 -6.80 -2.41
CA PHE A 183 -5.95 -7.95 -1.52
C PHE A 183 -4.76 -8.79 -2.01
N THR A 184 -4.66 -9.03 -3.31
CA THR A 184 -3.53 -9.78 -3.89
C THR A 184 -2.21 -9.07 -3.67
N PHE A 185 -2.12 -7.77 -3.90
CA PHE A 185 -0.91 -7.00 -3.59
C PHE A 185 -0.59 -6.95 -2.10
N GLY A 186 -1.62 -6.87 -1.25
CA GLY A 186 -1.53 -7.04 0.20
C GLY A 186 -0.81 -8.35 0.56
N ILE A 187 -1.23 -9.46 -0.05
CA ILE A 187 -0.64 -10.79 0.16
C ILE A 187 0.79 -10.85 -0.38
N LEU A 188 1.04 -10.40 -1.61
CA LEU A 188 2.36 -10.46 -2.24
C LEU A 188 3.42 -9.70 -1.41
N LEU A 189 3.12 -8.47 -1.02
CA LEU A 189 3.99 -7.67 -0.16
C LEU A 189 4.16 -8.29 1.23
N SER A 190 3.12 -8.91 1.79
CA SER A 190 3.20 -9.62 3.07
C SER A 190 4.09 -10.87 2.99
N ILE A 191 4.00 -11.64 1.89
CA ILE A 191 4.87 -12.79 1.63
C ILE A 191 6.31 -12.32 1.48
N ILE A 192 6.57 -11.28 0.69
CA ILE A 192 7.90 -10.69 0.54
C ILE A 192 8.44 -10.25 1.90
N PHE A 193 7.66 -9.53 2.69
CA PHE A 193 8.06 -9.09 4.03
C PHE A 193 8.50 -10.26 4.90
N LYS A 194 7.72 -11.35 4.96
CA LYS A 194 8.06 -12.52 5.77
C LYS A 194 9.23 -13.32 5.19
N PHE A 195 9.26 -13.54 3.88
CA PHE A 195 10.31 -14.28 3.19
C PHE A 195 11.68 -13.61 3.37
N PHE A 196 11.73 -12.28 3.34
CA PHE A 196 12.94 -11.49 3.59
C PHE A 196 13.11 -11.07 5.06
N LYS A 197 12.70 -11.92 6.00
CA LYS A 197 12.95 -11.77 7.44
C LYS A 197 12.47 -10.43 8.01
N ASN A 198 11.24 -10.03 7.67
CA ASN A 198 10.60 -8.79 8.11
C ASN A 198 11.29 -7.51 7.60
N SER A 199 11.84 -7.54 6.38
CA SER A 199 12.57 -6.42 5.79
C SER A 199 11.63 -5.36 5.17
N LEU A 200 11.41 -4.26 5.89
CA LEU A 200 10.59 -3.15 5.38
C LEU A 200 11.22 -2.41 4.21
N ILE A 201 12.54 -2.17 4.23
CA ILE A 201 13.23 -1.44 3.14
C ILE A 201 12.88 -2.04 1.77
N LEU A 202 12.91 -3.37 1.68
CA LEU A 202 12.62 -4.07 0.43
C LEU A 202 11.15 -3.86 0.01
N CYS A 203 10.20 -3.93 0.95
CA CYS A 203 8.79 -3.69 0.67
C CYS A 203 8.53 -2.23 0.29
N ILE A 204 9.17 -1.27 0.98
CA ILE A 204 9.06 0.18 0.71
C ILE A 204 9.55 0.48 -0.71
N ILE A 205 10.70 -0.09 -1.10
CA ILE A 205 11.24 0.12 -2.44
C ILE A 205 10.35 -0.53 -3.51
N ALA A 206 9.89 -1.76 -3.29
CA ALA A 206 9.03 -2.46 -4.26
C ALA A 206 7.68 -1.75 -4.43
N HIS A 207 7.02 -1.39 -3.33
CA HIS A 207 5.73 -0.72 -3.34
C HIS A 207 5.84 0.72 -3.85
N GLY A 208 6.80 1.51 -3.34
CA GLY A 208 6.99 2.89 -3.79
C GLY A 208 7.31 2.98 -5.28
N LEU A 209 8.16 2.09 -5.80
CA LEU A 209 8.45 2.03 -7.23
C LEU A 209 7.22 1.62 -8.04
N PHE A 210 6.47 0.63 -7.56
CA PHE A 210 5.23 0.20 -8.21
C PHE A 210 4.22 1.36 -8.34
N ASN A 211 4.02 2.13 -7.26
CA ASN A 211 3.12 3.29 -7.29
C ASN A 211 3.62 4.37 -8.25
N VAL A 212 4.92 4.67 -8.24
CA VAL A 212 5.53 5.63 -9.17
C VAL A 212 5.32 5.20 -10.62
N LEU A 213 5.52 3.91 -10.93
CA LEU A 213 5.34 3.40 -12.29
C LEU A 213 3.88 3.52 -12.76
N ILE A 214 2.90 3.20 -11.89
CA ILE A 214 1.47 3.39 -12.20
C ILE A 214 1.13 4.87 -12.44
N ILE A 215 1.73 5.79 -11.67
CA ILE A 215 1.45 7.23 -11.82
C ILE A 215 2.02 7.78 -13.13
N ILE A 216 3.14 7.24 -13.61
CA ILE A 216 3.87 7.74 -14.77
C ILE A 216 3.41 7.10 -16.09
N PHE A 217 3.04 5.80 -16.07
CA PHE A 217 2.76 4.99 -17.26
C PHE A 217 1.37 4.36 -17.21
#